data_AF-A0A7L4NW07-F1
#
_entry.id   AF-A0A7L4NW07-F1
#
_cell.length_a   1.000
_cell.length_b   1.000
_cell.length_c   1.000
_cell.angle_alpha   90.00
_cell.angle_beta   90.00
_cell.angle_gamma   90.00
#
_symmetry.space_group_name_H-M   'P 1'
#
loop_
_entity.id
_entity.type
_entity.pdbx_description
1 polymer ?
#
loop_
_entity_poly.entity_id
_entity_poly.type
_entity_poly.pdbx_seq_one_letter_code
_entity_poly.pdbx_strand_id
1 'polypeptide(L)'
;QFAGTWHLAAAVSNCSVFLKMKDGMKSSIITISLMPEENLAMKLVWPVMDKCQKFELTLQRSGQAGHYMGTLVGEKRDVRIMDTDYGHYAIVYELEHSQEKPRISLQLFTREQNMIPELLQKLIELIPSVGLTQDMLAILPQSGKCQEGMEGP
;
A
#
# COMPACT_ATOMS: atom_id res chain seq x y z
N GLN A 1 12.48 11.45 2.59
CA GLN A 1 11.73 11.83 1.37
C GLN A 1 10.45 11.02 1.20
N PHE A 2 10.45 9.72 1.54
CA PHE A 2 9.26 8.86 1.46
C PHE A 2 8.09 9.25 2.40
N ALA A 3 8.33 10.08 3.41
CA ALA A 3 7.30 10.59 4.33
C ALA A 3 6.24 11.45 3.64
N GLY A 4 5.09 11.62 4.28
CA GLY A 4 3.96 12.43 3.84
C GLY A 4 2.78 11.57 3.37
N THR A 5 1.86 12.22 2.66
CA THR A 5 0.62 11.60 2.19
C THR A 5 0.82 10.92 0.85
N TRP A 6 0.21 9.75 0.72
CA TRP A 6 0.16 8.91 -0.48
C TRP A 6 -1.26 8.40 -0.68
N HIS A 7 -1.59 8.04 -1.91
CA HIS A 7 -2.86 7.44 -2.31
C HIS A 7 -2.61 6.05 -2.90
N LEU A 8 -3.33 5.05 -2.40
CA LEU A 8 -3.31 3.70 -2.96
C LEU A 8 -4.16 3.66 -4.24
N ALA A 9 -3.50 3.78 -5.38
CA ALA A 9 -4.15 3.89 -6.69
C ALA A 9 -4.48 2.52 -7.30
N ALA A 10 -3.64 1.51 -7.05
CA ALA A 10 -3.87 0.14 -7.52
C ALA A 10 -3.23 -0.87 -6.57
N ALA A 11 -3.80 -2.06 -6.51
CA ALA A 11 -3.28 -3.16 -5.71
C ALA A 11 -3.48 -4.49 -6.43
N VAL A 12 -2.55 -5.42 -6.22
CA VAL A 12 -2.60 -6.80 -6.72
C VAL A 12 -2.27 -7.68 -5.54
N SER A 13 -3.11 -8.67 -5.22
CA SER A 13 -2.85 -9.56 -4.08
C SER A 13 -3.50 -10.91 -4.25
N ASN A 14 -2.83 -11.96 -3.75
CA ASN A 14 -3.40 -13.30 -3.64
C ASN A 14 -4.23 -13.50 -2.35
N CYS A 15 -4.41 -12.45 -1.55
CA CYS A 15 -5.22 -12.48 -0.33
C CYS A 15 -6.70 -12.75 -0.66
N SER A 16 -7.27 -13.81 -0.09
CA SER A 16 -8.65 -14.23 -0.38
C SER A 16 -9.70 -13.18 0.00
N VAL A 17 -9.46 -12.40 1.06
CA VAL A 17 -10.34 -11.30 1.48
C VAL A 17 -10.27 -10.17 0.45
N PHE A 18 -9.07 -9.78 0.03
CA PHE A 18 -8.86 -8.79 -1.01
C PHE A 18 -9.56 -9.19 -2.31
N LEU A 19 -9.33 -10.41 -2.79
CA LEU A 19 -9.92 -10.92 -4.04
C LEU A 19 -11.45 -10.86 -4.05
N LYS A 20 -12.11 -11.06 -2.90
CA LYS A 20 -13.57 -10.98 -2.77
C LYS A 20 -14.11 -9.55 -2.82
N MET A 21 -13.32 -8.57 -2.39
CA MET A 21 -13.78 -7.19 -2.25
C MET A 21 -13.22 -6.23 -3.31
N LYS A 22 -12.18 -6.66 -4.05
CA LYS A 22 -11.35 -5.82 -4.93
C LYS A 22 -12.14 -4.94 -5.90
N ASP A 23 -13.25 -5.44 -6.45
CA ASP A 23 -14.06 -4.74 -7.46
C ASP A 23 -14.90 -3.60 -6.85
N GLY A 24 -15.14 -3.64 -5.54
CA GLY A 24 -15.85 -2.58 -4.78
C GLY A 24 -14.92 -1.62 -4.05
N MET A 25 -13.61 -1.89 -4.03
CA MET A 25 -12.65 -1.08 -3.27
C MET A 25 -12.47 0.31 -3.89
N LYS A 26 -12.23 1.29 -3.02
CA LYS A 26 -11.85 2.66 -3.39
C LYS A 26 -10.43 2.94 -2.91
N SER A 27 -9.82 3.96 -3.51
CA SER A 27 -8.49 4.44 -3.11
C SER A 27 -8.47 4.79 -1.63
N SER A 28 -7.40 4.37 -0.96
CA SER A 28 -7.12 4.72 0.44
C SER A 28 -6.12 5.86 0.52
N ILE A 29 -6.13 6.58 1.65
CA ILE A 29 -5.09 7.57 1.99
C ILE A 29 -4.09 6.88 2.91
N ILE A 30 -2.81 7.03 2.63
CA ILE A 30 -1.71 6.49 3.41
C ILE A 30 -0.84 7.67 3.87
N THR A 31 -0.73 7.89 5.17
CA THR A 31 0.20 8.87 5.74
C THR A 31 1.40 8.13 6.30
N ILE A 32 2.59 8.48 5.80
CA ILE A 32 3.85 7.88 6.22
C ILE A 32 4.63 8.91 7.03
N SER A 33 5.01 8.55 8.25
CA SER A 33 5.83 9.39 9.14
C SER A 33 7.16 8.71 9.41
N LEU A 34 8.25 9.48 9.39
CA LEU A 34 9.57 9.02 9.79
C LEU A 34 9.65 8.97 11.31
N MET A 35 10.09 7.84 11.83
CA MET A 35 10.32 7.58 13.25
C MET A 35 11.83 7.57 13.52
N PRO A 36 12.26 7.62 14.80
CA PRO A 36 13.66 7.40 15.17
C PRO A 36 14.21 6.10 14.58
N GLU A 37 15.54 6.05 14.39
CA GLU A 37 16.23 4.88 13.81
C GLU A 37 15.80 4.56 12.37
N GLU A 38 15.25 5.54 11.65
CA GLU A 38 14.74 5.41 10.27
C GLU A 38 13.59 4.40 10.11
N ASN A 39 12.89 4.13 11.21
CA ASN A 39 11.64 3.38 11.18
C ASN A 39 10.53 4.22 10.51
N LEU A 40 9.46 3.56 10.05
CA LEU A 40 8.30 4.21 9.45
C LEU A 40 7.04 3.91 10.26
N ALA A 41 6.23 4.93 10.51
CA ALA A 41 4.85 4.77 10.93
C ALA A 41 3.94 5.02 9.73
N MET A 42 3.10 4.05 9.40
CA MET A 42 2.13 4.13 8.31
C MET A 42 0.73 4.16 8.89
N LYS A 43 -0.06 5.13 8.45
CA LYS A 43 -1.48 5.26 8.78
C LYS A 43 -2.30 5.16 7.51
N LEU A 44 -3.10 4.10 7.41
CA LEU A 44 -4.02 3.85 6.31
C LEU A 44 -5.42 4.29 6.72
N VAL A 45 -6.06 5.11 5.89
CA VAL A 45 -7.47 5.49 6.01
C VAL A 45 -8.21 4.92 4.82
N TRP A 46 -9.12 3.99 5.09
CA TRP A 46 -9.84 3.25 4.07
C TRP A 46 -11.35 3.54 4.13
N PRO A 47 -11.96 4.04 3.04
CA PRO A 47 -13.41 4.12 2.91
C PRO A 47 -14.05 2.72 2.77
N VAL A 48 -14.80 2.29 3.78
CA VAL A 48 -15.57 1.03 3.78
C VAL A 48 -17.04 1.34 4.08
N MET A 49 -17.93 1.07 3.11
CA MET A 49 -19.39 1.24 3.26
C MET A 49 -19.78 2.57 3.93
N ASP A 50 -19.31 3.70 3.38
CA ASP A 50 -19.55 5.06 3.87
C ASP A 50 -18.98 5.40 5.26
N LYS A 51 -18.14 4.53 5.83
CA LYS A 51 -17.36 4.80 7.04
C LYS A 51 -15.87 4.81 6.74
N CYS A 52 -15.12 5.59 7.52
CA CYS A 52 -13.67 5.68 7.40
C CYS A 52 -13.01 4.79 8.44
N GLN A 53 -12.43 3.68 8.01
CA GLN A 53 -11.63 2.82 8.87
C GLN A 53 -10.18 3.30 8.86
N LYS A 54 -9.56 3.35 10.05
CA LYS A 54 -8.17 3.77 10.23
C LYS A 54 -7.36 2.59 10.74
N PHE A 55 -6.22 2.33 10.09
CA PHE A 55 -5.27 1.31 10.48
C PHE A 55 -3.91 1.95 10.64
N GLU A 56 -3.17 1.56 11.67
CA GLU A 56 -1.82 2.06 11.95
C GLU A 56 -0.86 0.87 12.01
N LEU A 57 0.29 1.02 11.36
CA LEU A 57 1.33 0.03 11.27
C LEU A 57 2.70 0.68 11.49
N THR A 58 3.50 0.09 12.37
CA THR A 58 4.90 0.47 12.53
C THR A 58 5.78 -0.52 11.78
N LEU A 59 6.64 0.03 10.92
CA LEU A 59 7.60 -0.67 10.10
C LEU A 59 9.01 -0.35 10.59
N GLN A 60 9.72 -1.38 11.02
CA GLN A 60 11.11 -1.27 11.44
C GLN A 60 12.02 -1.46 10.22
N ARG A 61 13.01 -0.59 10.05
CA ARG A 61 13.96 -0.75 8.94
C ARG A 61 14.77 -2.04 9.14
N SER A 62 14.80 -2.89 8.12
CA SER A 62 15.78 -3.98 8.07
C SER A 62 17.10 -3.40 7.55
N GLY A 63 18.24 -4.05 7.75
CA GLY A 63 19.56 -3.51 7.41
C GLY A 63 19.77 -3.01 5.96
N GLN A 64 18.82 -3.21 5.04
CA GLN A 64 18.82 -2.68 3.68
C GLN A 64 17.87 -1.47 3.53
N ALA A 65 18.30 -0.44 2.79
CA ALA A 65 17.44 0.70 2.48
C ALA A 65 16.20 0.26 1.67
N GLY A 66 15.02 0.77 2.04
CA GLY A 66 13.77 0.42 1.39
C GLY A 66 13.18 -0.94 1.79
N HIS A 67 13.84 -1.69 2.68
CA HIS A 67 13.34 -2.94 3.25
C HIS A 67 12.95 -2.72 4.72
N TYR A 68 11.74 -3.13 5.05
CA TYR A 68 11.15 -2.95 6.36
C TYR A 68 10.47 -4.23 6.84
N MET A 69 10.40 -4.38 8.16
CA MET A 69 9.66 -5.44 8.83
C MET A 69 8.64 -4.84 9.78
N GLY A 70 7.41 -5.33 9.71
CA GLY A 70 6.33 -4.90 10.58
C GLY A 70 5.59 -6.08 11.18
N THR A 71 4.72 -5.78 12.14
CA THR A 71 3.71 -6.73 12.61
C THR A 71 2.36 -6.03 12.60
N LEU A 72 1.40 -6.60 11.88
CA LEU A 72 0.01 -6.13 11.86
C LEU A 72 -0.89 -7.26 12.36
N VAL A 73 -1.65 -7.00 13.42
CA VAL A 73 -2.58 -7.98 14.03
C VAL A 73 -1.89 -9.33 14.35
N GLY A 74 -0.64 -9.26 14.84
CA GLY A 74 0.13 -10.44 15.26
C GLY A 74 0.86 -11.19 14.13
N GLU A 75 0.70 -10.78 12.87
CA GLU A 75 1.37 -11.40 11.73
C GLU A 75 2.52 -10.55 11.22
N LYS A 76 3.64 -11.21 10.89
CA LYS A 76 4.83 -10.54 10.35
C LYS A 76 4.60 -10.11 8.91
N ARG A 77 5.04 -8.90 8.61
CA ARG A 77 5.03 -8.29 7.27
C ARG A 77 6.45 -7.94 6.87
N ASP A 78 6.89 -8.41 5.72
CA ASP A 78 8.10 -7.95 5.03
C ASP A 78 7.66 -6.96 3.94
N VAL A 79 8.08 -5.71 4.05
CA VAL A 79 7.69 -4.62 3.15
C VAL A 79 8.92 -4.11 2.41
N ARG A 80 8.84 -4.04 1.09
CA ARG A 80 9.94 -3.60 0.22
C ARG A 80 9.46 -2.54 -0.75
N ILE A 81 10.20 -1.44 -0.82
CA ILE A 81 10.02 -0.43 -1.85
C ILE A 81 10.75 -0.92 -3.09
N MET A 82 10.00 -1.38 -4.09
CA MET A 82 10.53 -1.98 -5.32
C MET A 82 11.04 -0.93 -6.29
N ASP A 83 10.27 0.15 -6.46
CA ASP A 83 10.58 1.27 -7.34
C ASP A 83 9.88 2.54 -6.83
N THR A 84 10.55 3.68 -6.87
CA THR A 84 9.98 4.97 -6.45
C THR A 84 10.85 6.13 -6.91
N ASP A 85 10.22 7.26 -7.22
CA ASP A 85 10.88 8.55 -7.38
C ASP A 85 10.71 9.47 -6.16
N TYR A 86 10.10 8.94 -5.08
CA TYR A 86 9.73 9.61 -3.82
C TYR A 86 8.73 10.78 -3.94
N GLY A 87 8.60 11.38 -5.12
CA GLY A 87 7.85 12.60 -5.39
C GLY A 87 6.52 12.41 -6.13
N HIS A 88 6.34 11.32 -6.88
CA HIS A 88 5.11 11.07 -7.62
C HIS A 88 4.55 9.68 -7.35
N TYR A 89 5.39 8.65 -7.26
CA TYR A 89 4.92 7.27 -7.12
C TYR A 89 5.84 6.39 -6.29
N ALA A 90 5.29 5.28 -5.80
CA ALA A 90 6.05 4.18 -5.26
C ALA A 90 5.34 2.86 -5.52
N ILE A 91 6.09 1.82 -5.90
CA ILE A 91 5.61 0.45 -5.98
C ILE A 91 6.14 -0.28 -4.75
N VAL A 92 5.20 -0.75 -3.93
CA VAL A 92 5.49 -1.40 -2.65
C VAL A 92 5.10 -2.87 -2.75
N TYR A 93 6.06 -3.73 -2.45
CA TYR A 93 5.86 -5.16 -2.25
C TYR A 93 5.62 -5.43 -0.76
N GLU A 94 4.65 -6.27 -0.47
CA GLU A 94 4.35 -6.73 0.87
C GLU A 94 4.22 -8.26 0.88
N LEU A 95 4.95 -8.90 1.77
CA LEU A 95 4.86 -10.32 2.07
C LEU A 95 4.37 -10.50 3.51
N GLU A 96 3.18 -11.05 3.61
CA GLU A 96 2.55 -11.46 4.86
C GLU A 96 2.87 -12.93 5.14
N HIS A 97 3.56 -13.17 6.26
CA HIS A 97 3.85 -14.50 6.76
C HIS A 97 2.64 -15.01 7.56
N SER A 98 1.70 -15.67 6.88
CA SER A 98 0.61 -16.41 7.54
C SER A 98 0.97 -17.89 7.75
N GLN A 99 0.32 -18.54 8.71
CA GLN A 99 0.53 -19.96 9.04
C GLN A 99 0.14 -20.92 7.91
N GLU A 100 -0.83 -20.55 7.07
CA GLU A 100 -1.33 -21.39 5.99
C GLU A 100 -0.51 -21.22 4.71
N LYS A 101 -0.49 -19.99 4.19
CA LYS A 101 0.21 -19.64 2.95
C LYS A 101 0.66 -18.19 2.98
N PRO A 102 1.87 -17.86 2.51
CA PRO A 102 2.29 -16.48 2.39
C PRO A 102 1.34 -15.69 1.50
N ARG A 103 0.91 -14.51 1.98
CA ARG A 103 0.14 -13.58 1.15
C ARG A 103 1.08 -12.54 0.58
N ILE A 104 0.96 -12.33 -0.72
CA ILE A 104 1.81 -11.42 -1.47
C ILE A 104 0.92 -10.33 -2.01
N SER A 105 1.38 -9.09 -1.86
CA SER A 105 0.72 -7.91 -2.41
C SER A 105 1.74 -7.02 -3.13
N LEU A 106 1.33 -6.46 -4.26
CA LEU A 106 1.97 -5.33 -4.92
C LEU A 106 1.01 -4.16 -4.90
N GLN A 107 1.49 -2.99 -4.47
CA GLN A 107 0.69 -1.79 -4.28
C GLN A 107 1.34 -0.61 -5.00
N LEU A 108 0.55 0.14 -5.76
CA LEU A 108 0.97 1.39 -6.37
C LEU A 108 0.48 2.56 -5.53
N PHE A 109 1.42 3.26 -4.92
CA PHE A 109 1.20 4.51 -4.22
C PHE A 109 1.47 5.67 -5.16
N THR A 110 0.67 6.72 -5.04
CA THR A 110 0.78 7.95 -5.83
C THR A 110 0.66 9.16 -4.91
N ARG A 111 1.41 10.24 -5.18
CA ARG A 111 1.25 11.50 -4.43
C ARG A 111 0.03 12.28 -4.90
N GLU A 112 -0.20 12.27 -6.19
CA GLU A 112 -1.38 12.84 -6.81
C GLU A 112 -2.42 11.77 -7.05
N GLN A 113 -3.69 12.16 -7.00
CA GLN A 113 -4.78 11.20 -7.15
C GLN A 113 -5.02 10.80 -8.61
N ASN A 114 -4.33 11.45 -9.56
CA ASN A 114 -4.44 11.18 -10.98
C ASN A 114 -3.51 10.01 -11.37
N MET A 115 -4.12 8.88 -11.74
CA MET A 115 -3.38 7.72 -12.20
C MET A 115 -2.80 7.99 -13.60
N ILE A 116 -1.48 8.07 -13.70
CA ILE A 116 -0.78 8.13 -14.99
C ILE A 116 -0.75 6.71 -15.57
N PRO A 117 -1.22 6.46 -16.81
CA PRO A 117 -1.23 5.13 -17.42
C PRO A 117 0.13 4.41 -17.39
N GLU A 118 1.23 5.16 -17.52
CA GLU A 118 2.60 4.63 -17.46
C GLU A 118 2.93 3.99 -16.11
N LEU A 119 2.44 4.55 -14.99
CA LEU A 119 2.68 3.99 -13.65
C LEU A 119 1.93 2.67 -13.44
N LEU A 120 0.71 2.57 -13.98
CA LEU A 120 -0.04 1.32 -13.96
C LEU A 120 0.66 0.24 -14.80
N GLN A 121 1.19 0.61 -15.97
CA GLN A 121 1.92 -0.32 -16.81
C GLN A 121 3.17 -0.87 -16.11
N LYS A 122 3.94 -0.01 -15.41
CA LYS A 122 5.07 -0.45 -14.58
C LYS A 122 4.65 -1.46 -13.51
N LEU A 123 3.51 -1.23 -12.84
CA LEU A 123 2.97 -2.19 -11.87
C LEU A 123 2.65 -3.53 -12.54
N ILE A 124 1.95 -3.51 -13.69
CA ILE A 124 1.55 -4.72 -14.43
C ILE A 124 2.76 -5.57 -14.84
N GLU A 125 3.84 -4.93 -15.29
CA GLU A 125 5.08 -5.61 -15.67
C GLU A 125 5.76 -6.34 -14.49
N LEU A 126 5.57 -5.85 -13.26
CA LEU A 126 6.12 -6.46 -12.06
C LEU A 126 5.27 -7.61 -11.51
N ILE A 127 3.99 -7.72 -11.88
CA ILE A 127 3.07 -8.77 -11.38
C ILE A 127 3.64 -10.19 -11.51
N PRO A 128 4.16 -10.62 -12.68
CA PRO A 128 4.66 -11.98 -12.85
C PRO A 128 5.93 -12.26 -12.02
N SER A 129 6.74 -11.23 -11.78
CA SER A 129 8.02 -11.36 -11.04
C SER A 129 7.83 -11.80 -9.58
N VAL A 130 6.65 -11.55 -9.03
CA VAL A 130 6.28 -11.90 -7.65
C VAL A 130 5.30 -13.08 -7.58
N GLY A 131 5.05 -13.76 -8.70
CA GLY A 131 4.16 -14.91 -8.78
C GLY A 131 2.66 -14.57 -8.64
N LEU A 132 2.29 -13.32 -8.90
CA LEU A 132 0.89 -12.89 -8.99
C LEU A 132 0.43 -12.91 -10.45
N THR A 133 -0.87 -12.72 -10.66
CA THR A 133 -1.49 -12.67 -11.98
C THR A 133 -2.40 -11.45 -12.12
N GLN A 134 -2.61 -11.00 -13.36
CA GLN A 134 -3.31 -9.73 -13.62
C GLN A 134 -4.80 -9.78 -13.26
N ASP A 135 -5.44 -10.95 -13.20
CA ASP A 135 -6.83 -11.11 -12.70
C ASP A 135 -6.97 -10.74 -11.21
N MET A 136 -5.85 -10.76 -10.47
CA MET A 136 -5.78 -10.33 -9.07
C MET A 136 -5.59 -8.81 -8.91
N LEU A 137 -5.49 -8.05 -10.00
CA LEU A 137 -5.35 -6.59 -9.97
C LEU A 137 -6.71 -5.93 -9.69
N ALA A 138 -6.67 -4.87 -8.88
CA ALA A 138 -7.72 -3.86 -8.81
C ALA A 138 -7.13 -2.47 -8.97
N ILE A 139 -7.74 -1.71 -9.88
CA ILE A 139 -7.56 -0.27 -9.99
C ILE A 139 -8.57 0.37 -9.05
N LEU A 140 -8.10 1.24 -8.17
CA LEU A 140 -8.87 1.74 -7.06
C LEU A 140 -9.30 3.17 -7.36
N PRO A 141 -10.55 3.39 -7.81
CA PRO A 141 -11.02 4.72 -8.10
C PRO A 141 -11.06 5.54 -6.81
N GLN A 142 -10.84 6.84 -6.95
CA GLN A 142 -10.92 7.77 -5.83
C GLN A 142 -12.31 7.71 -5.17
N SER A 143 -12.34 7.95 -3.87
CA SER A 143 -13.56 8.38 -3.20
C SER A 143 -13.34 9.77 -2.62
N GLY A 144 -14.28 10.69 -2.83
CA GLY A 144 -14.30 11.98 -2.12
C GLY A 144 -14.65 11.85 -0.63
N LYS A 145 -14.88 10.63 -0.12
CA LYS A 145 -15.19 10.35 1.29
C LYS A 145 -13.89 10.02 2.04
N CYS A 146 -13.81 10.38 3.32
CA CYS A 146 -12.64 10.17 4.20
C CYS A 146 -11.42 11.08 3.97
N GLN A 147 -11.55 12.16 3.19
CA GLN A 147 -10.54 13.21 3.08
C GLN A 147 -10.60 14.23 4.24
N GLU A 148 -11.66 14.20 5.05
CA GLU A 148 -11.84 15.10 6.19
C GLU A 148 -10.94 14.68 7.36
N GLY A 149 -9.95 15.52 7.64
CA GLY A 149 -8.93 15.31 8.65
C GLY A 149 -7.49 15.60 8.21
N MET A 150 -7.29 16.07 6.97
CA MET A 150 -6.02 16.68 6.53
C MET A 150 -5.87 18.14 6.98
N GLU A 151 -6.36 18.49 8.17
CA GLU A 151 -5.97 19.72 8.85
C GLU A 151 -4.99 19.30 9.95
N GLY A 152 -3.70 19.50 9.64
CA GLY A 152 -2.67 19.66 10.67
C GLY A 152 -2.90 20.98 11.44
N PRO A 153 -2.13 21.19 12.53
CA PRO A 153 -2.51 21.95 13.72
C PRO A 153 -2.91 23.41 13.51
#